data_AF-A0A1G6V9E5-F1
#
_entry.id   AF-A0A1G6V9E5-F1
#
_cell.length_a   1.000
_cell.length_b   1.000
_cell.length_c   1.000
_cell.angle_alpha   90.00
_cell.angle_beta   90.00
_cell.angle_gamma   90.00
#
_symmetry.space_group_name_H-M   'P 1'
#
loop_
_entity.id
_entity.type
_entity.pdbx_description
1 polymer ?
#
loop_
_entity_poly.entity_id
_entity_poly.type
_entity_poly.pdbx_seq_one_letter_code
_entity_poly.pdbx_strand_id
1 'polypeptide(L)'
;MKTVRKTITVTQKQSDWIKSRLEAGDFTNESEYIRDLLRKDQYQNSEFTITKALIEEGLESGVSEAGIPEIMREVEEKMKRDGRL
;
A
#
# COMPACT_ATOMS: atom_id res chain seq x y z
N MET A 1 -8.22 -14.59 11.22
CA MET A 1 -8.05 -13.12 11.18
C MET A 1 -9.12 -12.49 12.07
N LYS A 2 -8.76 -11.56 12.96
CA LYS A 2 -9.74 -10.87 13.81
C LYS A 2 -10.44 -9.78 12.99
N THR A 3 -11.76 -9.83 12.91
CA THR A 3 -12.57 -8.80 12.24
C THR A 3 -13.06 -7.77 13.23
N VAL A 4 -13.06 -6.49 12.84
CA VAL A 4 -13.61 -5.38 13.62
C VAL A 4 -14.87 -4.87 12.92
N ARG A 5 -15.99 -4.78 13.64
CA ARG A 5 -17.25 -4.25 13.10
C ARG A 5 -17.14 -2.73 12.90
N LYS A 6 -17.57 -2.25 11.74
CA LYS A 6 -17.72 -0.83 11.42
C LYS A 6 -19.12 -0.59 10.87
N THR A 7 -19.74 0.52 11.26
CA THR A 7 -20.99 1.00 10.64
C THR A 7 -20.59 1.97 9.54
N ILE A 8 -21.13 1.77 8.33
CA ILE A 8 -20.87 2.63 7.17
C ILE A 8 -22.19 3.10 6.60
N THR A 9 -22.21 4.34 6.10
CA THR A 9 -23.35 4.89 5.36
C THR A 9 -22.99 4.88 3.89
N VAL A 10 -23.89 4.35 3.05
CA VAL A 10 -23.74 4.31 1.60
C VAL A 10 -24.98 4.90 0.94
N THR A 11 -24.84 5.31 -0.31
CA THR A 11 -25.98 5.73 -1.13
C THR A 11 -26.90 4.55 -1.43
N GLN A 12 -28.17 4.83 -1.75
CA GLN A 12 -29.14 3.80 -2.15
C GLN A 12 -28.60 2.97 -3.33
N LYS A 13 -28.04 3.64 -4.35
CA LYS A 13 -27.44 2.99 -5.52
C LYS A 13 -26.32 2.02 -5.15
N GLN A 14 -25.49 2.36 -4.17
CA GLN A 14 -24.44 1.46 -3.69
C GLN A 14 -25.02 0.28 -2.90
N SER A 15 -26.08 0.49 -2.11
CA SER A 15 -26.76 -0.61 -1.41
C SER A 15 -27.35 -1.62 -2.41
N ASP A 16 -28.03 -1.15 -3.45
CA ASP A 16 -28.61 -2.01 -4.47
C ASP A 16 -27.53 -2.74 -5.28
N TRP A 17 -26.42 -2.07 -5.56
CA TRP A 17 -25.24 -2.71 -6.16
C TRP A 17 -24.64 -3.79 -5.26
N ILE A 18 -24.50 -3.55 -3.95
CA ILE A 18 -23.99 -4.57 -3.02
C ILE A 18 -24.92 -5.80 -3.04
N LYS A 19 -26.24 -5.59 -2.97
CA LYS A 19 -27.22 -6.69 -3.00
C LYS A 19 -27.11 -7.55 -4.26
N SER A 20 -26.96 -6.93 -5.44
CA SER A 20 -26.83 -7.70 -6.68
C SER A 20 -25.58 -8.58 -6.72
N ARG A 21 -24.49 -8.17 -6.06
CA ARG A 21 -23.29 -8.99 -5.90
C ARG A 21 -23.50 -10.20 -4.98
N LEU A 22 -24.34 -10.07 -3.96
CA LEU A 22 -24.72 -11.18 -3.08
C LEU A 22 -25.64 -12.16 -3.80
N GLU A 23 -26.63 -11.64 -4.55
CA GLU A 23 -27.57 -12.46 -5.34
C GLU A 23 -26.88 -13.27 -6.44
N ALA A 24 -25.78 -12.74 -7.02
CA ALA A 24 -24.94 -13.46 -7.95
C ALA A 24 -24.21 -14.68 -7.33
N GLY A 25 -24.20 -14.80 -5.99
CA GLY A 25 -23.56 -15.89 -5.27
C GLY A 25 -22.05 -15.73 -5.06
N ASP A 26 -21.46 -14.61 -5.49
CA ASP A 26 -20.03 -14.34 -5.35
C ASP A 26 -19.62 -14.11 -3.88
N PHE A 27 -20.57 -13.66 -3.04
CA PHE A 27 -20.31 -13.28 -1.66
C PHE A 27 -21.45 -13.73 -0.75
N THR A 28 -21.11 -14.14 0.46
CA THR A 28 -22.09 -14.63 1.46
C THR A 28 -22.73 -13.50 2.26
N ASN A 29 -22.08 -12.33 2.31
CA ASN A 29 -22.56 -11.15 3.04
C ASN A 29 -21.89 -9.86 2.56
N GLU A 30 -22.48 -8.73 2.91
CA GLU A 30 -22.01 -7.39 2.52
C GLU A 30 -20.60 -7.09 3.05
N SER A 31 -20.30 -7.51 4.29
CA SER A 31 -18.98 -7.26 4.89
C SER A 31 -17.86 -8.00 4.16
N GLU A 32 -18.15 -9.11 3.50
CA GLU A 32 -17.22 -9.84 2.65
C GLU A 32 -16.93 -9.09 1.37
N TYR A 33 -17.98 -8.64 0.69
CA TYR A 33 -17.85 -7.84 -0.52
C TYR A 33 -17.10 -6.52 -0.26
N ILE A 34 -17.41 -5.81 0.83
CA ILE A 34 -16.71 -4.58 1.20
C ILE A 34 -15.23 -4.85 1.49
N ARG A 35 -14.89 -5.94 2.19
CA ARG A 35 -13.49 -6.32 2.42
C ARG A 35 -12.77 -6.63 1.12
N ASP A 36 -13.43 -7.26 0.16
CA ASP A 36 -12.86 -7.53 -1.15
C ASP A 36 -12.59 -6.26 -1.95
N LEU A 37 -13.54 -5.32 -1.96
CA LEU A 37 -13.35 -4.00 -2.57
C LEU A 37 -12.19 -3.24 -1.95
N LEU A 38 -12.08 -3.24 -0.62
CA LEU A 38 -10.95 -2.59 0.08
C LEU A 38 -9.61 -3.23 -0.30
N ARG A 39 -9.54 -4.57 -0.42
CA ARG A 39 -8.31 -5.24 -0.87
C ARG A 39 -7.95 -4.87 -2.31
N LYS A 40 -8.94 -4.77 -3.20
CA LYS A 40 -8.72 -4.34 -4.59
C LYS A 40 -8.22 -2.90 -4.66
N ASP A 41 -8.81 -2.00 -3.88
CA ASP A 41 -8.36 -0.61 -3.78
C ASP A 41 -6.92 -0.53 -3.25
N GLN A 42 -6.60 -1.26 -2.17
CA GLN A 42 -5.24 -1.34 -1.63
C GLN A 42 -4.23 -1.88 -2.65
N TYR A 43 -4.60 -2.90 -3.41
CA TYR A 43 -3.75 -3.47 -4.45
C TYR A 43 -3.53 -2.48 -5.61
N GLN A 44 -4.58 -1.81 -6.07
CA GLN A 44 -4.47 -0.79 -7.12
C GLN A 44 -3.61 0.40 -6.69
N ASN A 45 -3.66 0.74 -5.39
CA ASN A 45 -2.91 1.84 -4.81
C ASN A 45 -1.58 1.40 -4.16
N SER A 46 -1.13 0.15 -4.35
CA SER A 46 0.03 -0.38 -3.63
C SER A 46 1.31 0.35 -3.98
N GLU A 47 1.57 0.55 -5.28
CA GLU A 47 2.77 1.23 -5.77
C GLU A 47 2.85 2.68 -5.25
N PHE A 48 1.72 3.39 -5.29
CA PHE A 48 1.64 4.73 -4.73
C PHE A 48 1.90 4.73 -3.23
N THR A 49 1.31 3.80 -2.50
CA THR A 49 1.47 3.69 -1.04
C THR A 49 2.91 3.37 -0.65
N ILE A 50 3.56 2.44 -1.36
CA ILE A 50 4.98 2.09 -1.16
C ILE A 50 5.86 3.31 -1.45
N THR A 51 5.65 3.95 -2.58
CA THR A 51 6.43 5.13 -2.97
C THR A 51 6.29 6.26 -1.95
N LYS A 52 5.05 6.51 -1.52
CA LYS A 52 4.77 7.53 -0.51
C LYS A 52 5.47 7.21 0.81
N ALA A 53 5.42 5.97 1.27
CA ALA A 53 6.07 5.54 2.51
C ALA A 53 7.60 5.70 2.43
N LEU A 54 8.24 5.35 1.30
CA LEU A 54 9.68 5.53 1.10
C LEU A 54 10.09 7.01 1.07
N ILE A 55 9.24 7.88 0.50
CA ILE A 55 9.47 9.32 0.54
C ILE A 55 9.36 9.86 1.96
N GLU A 56 8.33 9.44 2.71
CA GLU A 56 8.16 9.82 4.11
C GLU A 56 9.36 9.37 4.95
N GLU A 57 9.84 8.13 4.79
CA GLU A 57 11.06 7.63 5.44
C GLU A 57 12.29 8.49 5.07
N GLY A 58 12.45 8.83 3.80
CA GLY A 58 13.53 9.72 3.35
C GLY A 58 13.47 11.11 3.97
N LEU A 59 12.27 11.69 4.09
CA LEU A 59 12.08 13.00 4.74
C LEU A 59 12.35 12.93 6.25
N GLU A 60 11.91 11.87 6.92
CA GLU A 60 12.15 11.62 8.34
C GLU A 60 13.63 11.35 8.64
N SER A 61 14.38 10.80 7.68
CA SER A 61 15.82 10.57 7.81
C SER A 61 16.67 11.85 7.87
N GLY A 62 16.06 13.00 7.56
CA GLY A 62 16.74 14.31 7.57
C GLY A 62 17.57 14.56 6.32
N VAL A 63 18.20 15.74 6.27
CA VAL A 63 19.02 16.16 5.12
C VAL A 63 20.44 15.63 5.31
N SER A 64 20.95 14.88 4.32
CA SER A 64 22.34 14.45 4.32
C SER A 64 23.28 15.61 3.96
N GLU A 65 24.40 15.72 4.67
CA GLU A 65 25.49 16.65 4.34
C GLU A 65 26.49 16.06 3.33
N ALA A 66 26.31 14.79 2.93
CA ALA A 66 27.24 14.10 2.05
C ALA A 66 27.25 14.72 0.64
N GLY A 67 28.44 15.12 0.20
CA GLY A 67 28.66 15.56 -1.18
C GLY A 67 28.71 14.38 -2.16
N ILE A 68 28.44 14.65 -3.43
CA ILE A 68 28.50 13.64 -4.51
C ILE A 68 29.81 12.81 -4.49
N PRO A 69 31.02 13.40 -4.30
CA PRO A 69 32.26 12.60 -4.28
C PRO A 69 32.35 11.62 -3.10
N GLU A 70 31.74 11.94 -1.96
CA GLU A 70 31.72 11.09 -0.77
C GLU A 70 30.77 9.92 -0.96
N ILE A 71 29.57 10.19 -1.50
CA ILE A 71 28.57 9.17 -1.86
C ILE A 71 29.19 8.14 -2.82
N MET A 72 29.89 8.59 -3.87
CA MET A 72 30.51 7.70 -4.85
C MET A 72 31.59 6.80 -4.22
N ARG A 73 32.40 7.35 -3.31
CA ARG A 73 33.41 6.57 -2.58
C ARG A 73 32.76 5.52 -1.69
N GLU A 74 31.69 5.87 -0.99
CA GLU A 74 30.97 4.96 -0.12
C GLU A 74 30.32 3.80 -0.90
N VAL A 75 29.80 4.08 -2.09
CA VAL A 75 29.28 3.07 -3.02
C VAL A 75 30.39 2.13 -3.50
N GLU A 76 31.55 2.65 -3.92
CA GLU A 76 32.69 1.82 -4.34
C GLU A 76 33.17 0.88 -3.22
N GLU A 77 33.34 1.40 -2.01
CA GLU A 77 33.75 0.59 -0.86
C GLU A 77 32.71 -0.47 -0.50
N LYS A 78 31.42 -0.17 -0.63
CA LYS A 78 30.35 -1.16 -0.46
C LYS A 78 30.40 -2.25 -1.54
N MET A 79 30.59 -1.88 -2.80
CA MET A 79 30.66 -2.84 -3.90
C MET A 79 31.88 -3.77 -3.82
N LYS A 80 33.05 -3.26 -3.38
CA LYS A 80 34.24 -4.08 -3.11
C LYS A 80 33.98 -5.08 -1.99
N ARG A 81 33.34 -4.66 -0.89
CA ARG A 81 32.96 -5.58 0.22
C ARG A 81 32.02 -6.69 -0.24
N ASP A 82 31.10 -6.36 -1.15
CA ASP A 82 30.14 -7.31 -1.71
C ASP A 82 30.74 -8.19 -2.84
N GLY A 83 32.02 -8.01 -3.20
CA GLY A 83 32.72 -8.79 -4.23
C GLY A 83 32.24 -8.52 -5.67
N ARG A 84 31.59 -7.38 -5.89
CA ARG A 84 31.08 -6.95 -7.21
C ARG A 84 32.10 -6.16 -8.02
N LEU A 85 33.26 -5.87 -7.42
CA LEU A 85 34.37 -5.08 -7.90
C LEU A 85 35.68 -5.77 -7.49
#